data_AF-A0A2K8M8Z6-F1
#
_entry.id   AF-A0A2K8M8Z6-F1
#
_cell.length_a   1.000
_cell.length_b   1.000
_cell.length_c   1.000
_cell.angle_alpha   90.00
_cell.angle_beta   90.00
_cell.angle_gamma   90.00
#
_symmetry.space_group_name_H-M   'P 1'
#
loop_
_entity.id
_entity.type
_entity.pdbx_description
1 polymer ?
#
loop_
_entity_poly.entity_id
_entity_poly.type
_entity_poly.pdbx_seq_one_letter_code
_entity_poly.pdbx_strand_id
1 'polypeptide(L)'
;MVETVVEVRWADPRPGCMRMEAPAPSGRTQIFRLTGPPAQVLRAQAERGERPVQQRLRVRGYVDTAQDTTACGSYRAFVLTEALPVR
;
A
#
# COMPACT_ATOMS: atom_id res chain seq x y z
N MET A 1 10.00 6.71 -10.40
CA MET A 1 10.11 5.65 -9.39
C MET A 1 10.26 6.31 -8.02
N VAL A 2 9.57 5.84 -7.01
CA VAL A 2 9.52 6.42 -5.66
C VAL A 2 10.03 5.37 -4.68
N GLU A 3 10.94 5.76 -3.79
CA GLU A 3 11.40 4.94 -2.67
C GLU A 3 11.16 5.72 -1.37
N THR A 4 10.45 5.12 -0.42
CA THR A 4 10.12 5.80 0.84
C THR A 4 9.76 4.81 1.94
N VAL A 5 9.78 5.26 3.19
CA VAL A 5 9.13 4.56 4.32
C VAL A 5 7.69 5.05 4.41
N VAL A 6 6.75 4.12 4.56
CA VAL A 6 5.31 4.40 4.59
C VAL A 6 4.63 3.60 5.68
N GLU A 7 3.45 4.07 6.07
CA GLU A 7 2.53 3.30 6.90
C GLU A 7 1.47 2.65 6.01
N VAL A 8 1.39 1.33 6.07
CA VAL A 8 0.35 0.55 5.39
C VAL A 8 -0.71 0.19 6.40
N ARG A 9 -1.96 0.54 6.08
CA ARG A 9 -3.16 0.23 6.86
C ARG A 9 -4.05 -0.73 6.08
N TRP A 10 -4.52 -1.75 6.78
CA TRP A 10 -5.44 -2.75 6.23
C TRP A 10 -6.87 -2.30 6.53
N ALA A 11 -7.51 -1.67 5.54
CA ALA A 11 -8.78 -0.98 5.75
C ALA A 11 -10.01 -1.90 5.71
N ASP A 12 -9.87 -3.14 5.25
CA ASP A 12 -11.00 -4.05 5.01
C ASP A 12 -10.62 -5.50 5.38
N PRO A 13 -11.53 -6.31 5.96
CA PRO A 13 -11.32 -7.76 6.11
C PRO A 13 -11.02 -8.45 4.77
N ARG A 14 -11.50 -7.89 3.66
CA ARG A 14 -11.23 -8.41 2.32
C ARG A 14 -9.76 -8.16 1.93
N PRO A 15 -8.98 -9.20 1.63
CA PRO A 15 -7.54 -9.10 1.42
C PRO A 15 -7.09 -8.21 0.24
N GLY A 16 -8.02 -7.77 -0.62
CA GLY A 16 -7.76 -6.91 -1.77
C GLY A 16 -7.64 -5.41 -1.48
N CYS A 17 -7.98 -4.95 -0.27
CA CYS A 17 -8.01 -3.53 0.07
C CYS A 17 -6.89 -3.14 1.04
N MET A 18 -5.71 -2.94 0.47
CA MET A 18 -4.54 -2.37 1.15
C MET A 18 -4.43 -0.89 0.81
N ARG A 19 -4.27 -0.06 1.84
CA ARG A 19 -4.03 1.37 1.68
C ARG A 19 -2.68 1.75 2.25
N MET A 20 -1.93 2.53 1.48
CA MET A 20 -0.69 3.14 1.90
C MET A 20 -0.95 4.62 2.17
N GLU A 21 -0.61 5.05 3.37
CA GLU A 21 -0.51 6.46 3.73
C GLU A 21 0.95 6.86 3.57
N ALA A 22 1.23 7.67 2.55
CA ALA A 22 2.56 8.22 2.31
C ALA A 22 2.58 9.72 2.60
N PRO A 23 3.62 10.23 3.28
CA PRO A 23 3.81 11.66 3.41
C PRO A 23 4.07 12.27 2.03
N ALA A 24 3.27 13.26 1.62
CA ALA A 24 3.54 14.03 0.42
C ALA A 24 4.59 15.12 0.69
N PRO A 25 5.35 15.54 -0.33
CA PRO A 25 6.27 16.68 -0.22
C PRO A 25 5.60 17.98 0.26
N SER A 26 4.29 18.13 0.08
CA SER A 26 3.49 19.28 0.52
C SER A 26 2.97 19.18 1.96
N GLY A 27 3.42 18.19 2.75
CA GLY A 27 2.98 17.97 4.13
C GLY A 27 1.59 17.34 4.26
N ARG A 28 0.95 16.95 3.14
CA ARG A 28 -0.34 16.25 3.14
C ARG A 28 -0.13 14.74 3.07
N THR A 29 -0.91 13.95 3.78
CA THR A 29 -0.93 12.49 3.59
C THR A 29 -1.64 12.17 2.28
N GLN A 30 -0.98 11.41 1.39
CA GLN A 30 -1.62 10.84 0.21
C GLN A 30 -1.94 9.37 0.48
N ILE A 31 -3.13 8.96 0.06
CA ILE A 31 -3.58 7.57 0.20
C ILE A 31 -3.52 6.88 -1.16
N PHE A 32 -2.91 5.71 -1.19
CA PHE A 32 -2.77 4.89 -2.38
C PHE A 32 -3.30 3.49 -2.15
N ARG A 33 -3.86 2.88 -3.21
CA ARG A 33 -4.07 1.43 -3.25
C ARG A 33 -2.75 0.75 -3.63
N LEU A 34 -2.32 -0.22 -2.85
CA LEU A 34 -1.13 -1.01 -3.17
C LEU A 34 -1.46 -2.09 -4.21
N THR A 35 -0.67 -2.16 -5.27
CA THR A 35 -0.77 -3.19 -6.33
C THR A 35 0.61 -3.74 -6.69
N GLY A 36 0.67 -4.75 -7.57
CA GLY A 36 1.91 -5.42 -7.97
C GLY A 36 2.26 -6.69 -7.16
N PRO A 37 3.32 -7.42 -7.54
CA PRO A 37 3.67 -8.70 -6.90
C PRO A 37 3.93 -8.61 -5.38
N PRO A 38 4.67 -7.61 -4.85
CA PRO A 38 4.84 -7.46 -3.41
C PRO A 38 3.51 -7.23 -2.68
N ALA A 39 2.55 -6.53 -3.29
CA ALA A 39 1.23 -6.37 -2.71
C ALA A 39 0.48 -7.71 -2.60
N GLN A 40 0.67 -8.63 -3.56
CA GLN A 40 0.10 -9.97 -3.47
C GLN A 40 0.71 -10.79 -2.33
N VAL A 41 2.02 -10.64 -2.08
CA VAL A 41 2.69 -11.28 -0.93
C VAL A 41 2.15 -10.74 0.39
N LEU A 42 2.05 -9.40 0.52
CA LEU A 42 1.45 -8.76 1.70
C LEU A 42 0.02 -9.25 1.90
N ARG A 43 -0.76 -9.35 0.81
CA ARG A 43 -2.11 -9.90 0.84
C ARG A 43 -2.14 -11.36 1.32
N ALA A 44 -1.23 -12.19 0.87
CA ALA A 44 -1.16 -13.60 1.28
C ALA A 44 -0.78 -13.74 2.77
N GLN A 45 0.15 -12.91 3.27
CA GLN A 45 0.45 -12.82 4.71
C GLN A 45 -0.78 -12.41 5.50
N ALA A 46 -1.52 -11.43 4.96
CA ALA A 46 -2.77 -11.01 5.54
C ALA A 46 -3.78 -12.18 5.61
N GLU A 47 -4.01 -12.90 4.52
CA GLU A 47 -4.88 -14.07 4.48
C GLU A 47 -4.49 -15.15 5.51
N ARG A 48 -3.21 -15.24 5.89
CA ARG A 48 -2.69 -16.16 6.92
C ARG A 48 -2.81 -15.65 8.36
N GLY A 49 -3.35 -14.46 8.58
CA GLY A 49 -3.53 -13.87 9.91
C GLY A 49 -2.30 -13.11 10.44
N GLU A 50 -1.27 -12.95 9.63
CA GLU A 50 -0.04 -12.24 9.99
C GLU A 50 -0.20 -10.71 9.81
N ARG A 51 -1.32 -10.12 10.27
CA ARG A 51 -1.69 -8.71 10.05
C ARG A 51 -1.54 -7.84 11.30
N PRO A 52 -0.54 -6.96 11.37
CA PRO A 52 -0.67 -5.74 12.13
C PRO A 52 -1.76 -4.86 11.51
N VAL A 53 -2.63 -4.24 12.31
CA VAL A 53 -3.63 -3.24 11.82
C VAL A 53 -2.92 -2.11 11.03
N GLN A 54 -1.69 -1.81 11.42
CA GLN A 54 -0.80 -0.84 10.79
C GLN A 54 0.63 -1.38 10.79
N GLN A 55 1.33 -1.29 9.66
CA GLN A 55 2.73 -1.71 9.53
C GLN A 55 3.57 -0.67 8.82
N ARG A 56 4.83 -0.47 9.25
CA ARG A 56 5.80 0.39 8.57
C ARG A 56 6.63 -0.40 7.59
N LEU A 57 6.60 -0.01 6.33
CA LEU A 57 7.34 -0.67 5.25
C LEU A 57 8.24 0.34 4.55
N ARG A 58 9.44 -0.09 4.16
CA ARG A 58 10.23 0.56 3.11
C ARG A 58 9.73 0.01 1.78
N VAL A 59 9.17 0.88 0.97
CA VAL A 59 8.54 0.52 -0.30
C VAL A 59 9.25 1.21 -1.46
N ARG A 60 9.31 0.50 -2.59
CA ARG A 60 9.75 1.03 -3.86
C ARG A 60 8.70 0.74 -4.92
N GLY A 61 8.41 1.71 -5.77
CA GLY A 61 7.38 1.56 -6.78
C GLY A 61 7.15 2.78 -7.64
N TYR A 62 5.99 2.86 -8.28
CA TYR A 62 5.56 4.03 -9.03
C TYR A 62 4.06 4.27 -8.85
N VAL A 63 3.66 5.54 -8.92
CA VAL A 63 2.25 5.92 -8.97
C VAL A 63 1.76 5.65 -10.37
N ASP A 64 0.76 4.80 -10.51
CA ASP A 64 -0.02 4.73 -11.73
C ASP A 64 -1.02 5.89 -11.73
N THR A 65 -0.93 6.74 -12.74
CA THR A 65 -1.80 7.91 -12.88
C THR A 65 -3.21 7.54 -13.35
N ALA A 66 -3.42 6.30 -13.79
CA ALA A 66 -4.75 5.76 -13.97
C ALA A 66 -5.48 5.78 -12.62
N GLN A 67 -6.54 6.59 -12.53
CA GLN A 67 -7.47 6.49 -11.41
C GLN A 67 -8.20 5.17 -11.55
N ASP A 68 -8.04 4.32 -10.54
CA ASP A 68 -8.70 3.02 -10.49
C ASP A 68 -9.86 3.13 -9.50
N THR A 69 -11.09 2.92 -9.97
CA THR A 69 -12.28 2.79 -9.13
C THR A 69 -12.37 1.36 -8.65
N THR A 70 -11.83 1.15 -7.46
CA THR A 70 -11.72 -0.19 -6.87
C THR A 70 -12.78 -0.37 -5.81
N ALA A 71 -13.03 -1.60 -5.37
CA ALA A 71 -13.90 -1.87 -4.22
C ALA A 71 -13.45 -1.12 -2.94
N CYS A 72 -12.21 -0.62 -2.93
CA CYS A 72 -11.63 0.12 -1.83
C CYS A 72 -11.97 1.63 -1.88
N GLY A 73 -12.63 2.15 -2.92
CA GLY A 73 -12.95 3.58 -3.13
C GLY A 73 -12.07 4.27 -4.18
N SER A 74 -12.21 5.60 -4.31
CA SER A 74 -11.43 6.41 -5.25
C SER A 74 -10.01 6.66 -4.74
N TYR A 75 -9.01 6.01 -5.35
CA TYR A 75 -7.59 6.16 -5.00
C TYR A 75 -6.71 6.21 -6.26
N ARG A 76 -5.45 6.65 -6.09
CA ARG A 76 -4.39 6.40 -7.07
C ARG A 76 -3.73 5.07 -6.75
N ALA A 77 -3.42 4.26 -7.76
CA ALA A 77 -2.70 3.01 -7.54
C ALA A 77 -1.20 3.30 -7.36
N PHE A 78 -0.57 2.64 -6.39
CA PHE A 78 0.87 2.60 -6.23
C PHE A 78 1.34 1.18 -6.50
N VAL A 79 2.01 0.99 -7.63
CA VAL A 79 2.52 -0.31 -8.06
C VAL A 79 3.83 -0.56 -7.32
N LEU A 80 3.80 -1.48 -6.36
CA LEU A 80 4.98 -1.90 -5.62
C LEU A 80 5.86 -2.78 -6.50
N THR A 81 7.14 -2.44 -6.55
CA THR A 81 8.20 -3.30 -7.09
C THR A 81 8.96 -3.98 -5.95
N GLU A 82 9.04 -3.33 -4.79
CA GLU A 82 9.68 -3.88 -3.58
C GLU A 82 8.93 -3.41 -2.33
N ALA A 83 8.86 -4.26 -1.30
CA ALA A 83 8.31 -3.92 0.02
C ALA A 83 9.02 -4.73 1.12
N LEU A 84 9.66 -4.03 2.05
CA LEU A 84 10.40 -4.63 3.16
C LEU A 84 9.93 -4.05 4.50
N PRO A 85 9.71 -4.87 5.53
CA PRO A 85 9.37 -4.37 6.86
C PRO A 85 10.52 -3.54 7.45
N VAL A 86 10.16 -2.45 8.12
CA VAL A 86 11.10 -1.63 8.90
C VAL A 86 10.92 -1.99 10.37
N ARG A 87 12.02 -2.30 11.06
CA ARG A 87 12.03 -2.56 12.51
C ARG A 87 11.99 -1.25 13.30
#